data_AF-A0A7J4GS07-F1
#
_entry.id   AF-A0A7J4GS07-F1
#
_cell.length_a   1.000
_cell.length_b   1.000
_cell.length_c   1.000
_cell.angle_alpha   90.00
_cell.angle_beta   90.00
_cell.angle_gamma   90.00
#
_symmetry.space_group_name_H-M   'P 1'
#
loop_
_entity.id
_entity.type
_entity.pdbx_description
1 polymer ?
#
loop_
_entity_poly.entity_id
_entity_poly.type
_entity_poly.pdbx_seq_one_letter_code
_entity_poly.pdbx_strand_id
1 'polypeptide(L)'
;MDFAFYKLLHIFGAFLVLGVYAALGIWAMNERSSGENKYEKMSMIAHGIGLLVILIGGFGMASKISDDMMGLGWIHIKLTLWLALGGGITLLRKKPEYASWILLSALGLIILASSIGINHYSWFKE
;
A
#
# COMPACT_ATOMS: atom_id res chain seq x y z
N MET A 1 8.59 -19.79 -9.41
CA MET A 1 9.07 -18.88 -8.36
C MET A 1 8.54 -19.36 -7.02
N ASP A 2 9.35 -19.24 -5.97
CA ASP A 2 9.02 -19.73 -4.64
C ASP A 2 8.26 -18.68 -3.81
N PHE A 3 7.81 -19.08 -2.63
CA PHE A 3 7.10 -18.20 -1.71
C PHE A 3 7.96 -17.00 -1.28
N ALA A 4 9.26 -17.23 -1.04
CA ALA A 4 10.19 -16.19 -0.59
C ALA A 4 10.33 -15.06 -1.61
N PHE A 5 10.41 -15.38 -2.90
CA PHE A 5 10.43 -14.39 -3.98
C PHE A 5 9.19 -13.49 -3.97
N TYR A 6 7.99 -14.08 -3.90
CA TYR A 6 6.75 -13.31 -3.88
C TYR A 6 6.61 -12.47 -2.61
N LYS A 7 7.07 -12.98 -1.46
CA LYS A 7 7.13 -12.22 -0.21
C LYS A 7 8.05 -11.01 -0.32
N LEU A 8 9.22 -11.17 -0.94
CA LEU A 8 10.15 -10.07 -1.19
C LEU A 8 9.51 -8.99 -2.08
N LEU A 9 8.88 -9.39 -3.19
CA LEU A 9 8.15 -8.46 -4.05
C LEU A 9 7.08 -7.70 -3.28
N HIS A 10 6.25 -8.40 -2.50
CA HIS A 10 5.17 -7.76 -1.75
C HIS A 10 5.68 -6.71 -0.75
N ILE A 11 6.74 -7.05 0.00
CA ILE A 11 7.36 -6.14 0.96
C ILE A 11 8.03 -4.96 0.25
N PHE A 12 8.73 -5.19 -0.86
CA PHE A 12 9.34 -4.13 -1.65
C PHE A 12 8.31 -3.13 -2.17
N GLY A 13 7.19 -3.62 -2.71
CA GLY A 13 6.10 -2.75 -3.15
C GLY A 13 5.49 -1.94 -2.00
N ALA A 14 5.32 -2.54 -0.81
CA ALA A 14 4.83 -1.86 0.38
C ALA A 14 5.76 -0.73 0.84
N PHE A 15 7.08 -0.95 0.81
CA PHE A 15 8.06 0.10 1.09
C PHE A 15 8.03 1.22 0.06
N LEU A 16 7.83 0.90 -1.22
CA LEU A 16 7.72 1.92 -2.26
C LEU A 16 6.47 2.81 -2.06
N VAL A 17 5.33 2.19 -1.75
CA VAL A 17 4.08 2.91 -1.41
C VAL A 17 4.27 3.80 -0.18
N LEU A 18 4.82 3.24 0.91
CA LEU A 18 5.09 3.99 2.13
C LEU A 18 6.05 5.16 1.90
N GLY A 19 7.14 4.92 1.17
CA GLY A 19 8.15 5.92 0.86
C GLY A 19 7.57 7.08 0.05
N VAL A 20 6.69 6.80 -0.92
CA VAL A 20 6.00 7.86 -1.67
C VAL A 20 5.02 8.63 -0.79
N TYR A 21 4.24 7.97 0.06
CA TYR A 21 3.39 8.66 1.02
C TYR A 21 4.22 9.60 1.89
N ALA A 22 5.30 9.12 2.50
CA ALA A 22 6.18 9.97 3.32
C ALA A 22 6.73 11.17 2.53
N ALA A 23 7.27 10.94 1.33
CA ALA A 23 7.86 11.99 0.51
C ALA A 23 6.84 13.07 0.09
N LEU A 24 5.71 12.67 -0.51
CA LEU A 24 4.69 13.61 -0.96
C LEU A 24 3.93 14.23 0.20
N GLY A 25 3.75 13.50 1.30
CA GLY A 25 3.03 13.98 2.46
C GLY A 25 3.79 15.05 3.23
N ILE A 26 5.10 14.84 3.48
CA ILE A 26 5.94 15.86 4.11
C ILE A 26 6.01 17.12 3.23
N TRP A 27 6.18 16.94 1.91
CA TRP A 27 6.13 18.06 0.98
C TRP A 27 4.78 18.80 1.02
N ALA A 28 3.67 18.07 1.02
CA ALA A 28 2.33 18.64 1.08
C ALA A 28 2.07 19.42 2.38
N MET A 29 2.65 18.99 3.51
CA MET A 29 2.56 19.69 4.80
C MET A 29 3.40 20.97 4.88
N ASN A 30 4.55 21.03 4.19
CA ASN A 30 5.51 22.13 4.34
C ASN A 30 5.44 23.19 3.23
N GLU A 31 5.28 22.79 1.98
CA GLU A 31 5.75 23.61 0.85
C GLU A 31 4.75 23.75 -0.31
N ARG A 32 3.58 23.15 -0.24
CA ARG A 32 2.69 23.12 -1.42
C ARG A 32 2.17 24.49 -1.86
N SER A 33 2.08 25.46 -0.94
CA SER A 33 1.74 26.85 -1.29
C SER A 33 2.88 27.61 -1.96
N SER A 34 4.09 27.04 -2.04
CA SER A 34 5.32 27.72 -2.51
C SER A 34 5.85 27.26 -3.88
N GLY A 35 5.26 26.25 -4.53
CA GLY A 35 5.63 25.87 -5.90
C GLY A 35 5.24 24.44 -6.31
N GLU A 36 5.40 24.13 -7.59
CA GLU A 36 5.21 22.78 -8.14
C GLU A 36 6.37 21.84 -7.73
N ASN A 37 6.06 20.62 -7.29
CA ASN A 37 7.08 19.61 -7.05
C ASN A 37 7.46 18.91 -8.35
N LYS A 38 8.67 19.19 -8.86
CA LYS A 38 9.21 18.56 -10.07
C LYS A 38 9.23 17.02 -10.05
N TYR A 39 9.24 16.41 -8.87
CA TYR A 39 9.25 14.96 -8.70
C TYR A 39 7.86 14.37 -8.44
N GLU A 40 6.80 15.18 -8.34
CA GLU A 40 5.44 14.69 -8.05
C GLU A 40 5.00 13.61 -9.04
N LYS A 41 5.19 13.85 -10.35
CA LYS A 41 4.84 12.88 -11.39
C LYS A 41 5.61 11.56 -11.22
N MET A 42 6.91 11.65 -10.93
CA MET A 42 7.75 10.46 -10.69
C MET A 42 7.28 9.70 -9.45
N SER A 43 6.96 10.41 -8.36
CA SER A 43 6.43 9.83 -7.13
C SER A 43 5.09 9.11 -7.38
N MET A 44 4.18 9.71 -8.14
CA MET A 44 2.90 9.07 -8.48
C MET A 44 3.08 7.79 -9.32
N ILE A 45 4.03 7.79 -10.27
CA ILE A 45 4.38 6.60 -11.05
C ILE A 45 4.98 5.53 -10.13
N ALA A 46 5.93 5.89 -9.28
CA ALA A 46 6.54 4.98 -8.31
C ALA A 46 5.48 4.36 -7.39
N HIS A 47 4.51 5.15 -6.90
CA HIS A 47 3.42 4.63 -6.08
C HIS A 47 2.56 3.61 -6.84
N GLY A 48 2.20 3.90 -8.09
CA GLY A 48 1.44 2.97 -8.94
C GLY A 48 2.19 1.66 -9.20
N ILE A 49 3.49 1.74 -9.48
CA ILE A 49 4.36 0.55 -9.60
C ILE A 49 4.41 -0.21 -8.28
N GLY A 50 4.51 0.49 -7.15
CA GLY A 50 4.54 -0.11 -5.81
C GLY A 50 3.28 -0.92 -5.55
N LEU A 51 2.11 -0.36 -5.83
CA LEU A 51 0.83 -1.08 -5.72
C LEU A 51 0.77 -2.29 -6.64
N LEU A 52 1.19 -2.16 -7.90
CA LEU A 52 1.21 -3.29 -8.82
C LEU A 52 2.11 -4.43 -8.30
N VAL A 53 3.29 -4.09 -7.79
CA VAL A 53 4.24 -5.04 -7.23
C VAL A 53 3.72 -5.68 -5.95
N ILE A 54 3.03 -4.93 -5.08
CA ILE A 54 2.29 -5.48 -3.92
C ILE A 54 1.29 -6.53 -4.39
N LEU A 55 0.48 -6.23 -5.40
CA LEU A 55 -0.54 -7.16 -5.88
C LEU A 55 0.07 -8.42 -6.49
N ILE A 56 1.11 -8.28 -7.31
CA ILE A 56 1.84 -9.43 -7.90
C ILE A 56 2.42 -10.32 -6.81
N GLY A 57 3.11 -9.73 -5.82
CA GLY A 57 3.66 -10.49 -4.68
C GLY A 57 2.57 -11.12 -3.81
N GLY A 58 1.46 -10.41 -3.58
CA GLY A 58 0.34 -10.86 -2.77
C GLY A 58 -0.38 -12.07 -3.37
N PHE A 59 -0.79 -11.97 -4.64
CA PHE A 59 -1.41 -13.09 -5.36
C PHE A 59 -0.43 -14.25 -5.59
N GLY A 60 0.84 -13.93 -5.85
CA GLY A 60 1.89 -14.94 -5.95
C GLY A 60 2.03 -15.77 -4.68
N MET A 61 2.08 -15.13 -3.50
CA MET A 61 2.05 -15.85 -2.22
C MET A 61 0.75 -16.63 -2.00
N ALA A 62 -0.41 -16.02 -2.29
CA ALA A 62 -1.71 -16.66 -2.09
C ALA A 62 -1.85 -17.97 -2.90
N SER A 63 -1.34 -17.98 -4.14
CA SER A 63 -1.30 -19.17 -5.01
C SER A 63 -0.45 -20.33 -4.46
N LYS A 64 0.35 -20.09 -3.41
CA LYS A 64 1.16 -21.10 -2.73
C LYS A 64 0.55 -21.58 -1.42
N ILE A 65 -0.48 -20.90 -0.92
CA ILE A 65 -1.15 -21.21 0.34
C ILE A 65 -2.44 -21.99 0.09
N SER A 66 -3.21 -21.61 -0.94
CA SER A 66 -4.50 -22.22 -1.25
C SER A 66 -4.75 -22.25 -2.75
N ASP A 67 -5.40 -23.32 -3.22
CA ASP A 67 -5.91 -23.43 -4.59
C ASP A 67 -7.16 -22.55 -4.80
N ASP A 68 -7.96 -22.33 -3.75
CA ASP A 68 -9.05 -21.36 -3.73
C ASP A 68 -8.66 -20.14 -2.87
N MET A 69 -7.85 -19.26 -3.44
CA MET A 69 -7.46 -18.04 -2.74
C MET A 69 -8.62 -17.06 -2.55
N MET A 70 -9.62 -17.06 -3.44
CA MET A 70 -10.72 -16.10 -3.36
C MET A 70 -11.77 -16.52 -2.31
N GLY A 71 -11.77 -17.78 -1.89
CA GLY A 71 -12.48 -18.25 -0.70
C GLY A 71 -11.94 -17.70 0.62
N LEU A 72 -10.71 -17.15 0.63
CA LEU A 72 -10.09 -16.63 1.85
C LEU A 72 -10.53 -15.18 2.13
N GLY A 73 -11.35 -14.97 3.16
CA GLY A 73 -11.95 -13.69 3.53
C GLY A 73 -10.92 -12.58 3.78
N TRP A 74 -9.78 -12.93 4.37
CA TRP A 74 -8.71 -11.97 4.67
C TRP A 74 -8.06 -11.37 3.42
N ILE A 75 -8.11 -12.08 2.27
CA ILE A 75 -7.58 -11.57 1.00
C ILE A 75 -8.41 -10.37 0.54
N HIS A 76 -9.73 -10.43 0.64
CA HIS A 76 -10.63 -9.33 0.26
C HIS A 76 -10.39 -8.08 1.11
N ILE A 77 -10.18 -8.27 2.41
CA ILE A 77 -9.86 -7.16 3.32
C ILE A 77 -8.55 -6.50 2.91
N LYS A 78 -7.49 -7.29 2.68
CA LYS A 78 -6.20 -6.75 2.23
C LYS A 78 -6.29 -6.03 0.89
N LEU A 79 -7.00 -6.59 -0.09
CA LEU A 79 -7.20 -5.94 -1.39
C LEU A 79 -7.88 -4.58 -1.21
N THR A 80 -8.89 -4.52 -0.34
CA THR A 80 -9.57 -3.27 0.00
C THR A 80 -8.61 -2.24 0.62
N LEU A 81 -7.72 -2.67 1.54
CA LEU A 81 -6.72 -1.79 2.14
C LEU A 81 -5.71 -1.26 1.10
N TRP A 82 -5.22 -2.10 0.19
CA TRP A 82 -4.31 -1.66 -0.87
C TRP A 82 -4.99 -0.72 -1.86
N LEU A 83 -6.25 -0.95 -2.20
CA LEU A 83 -7.05 -0.04 -3.03
C LEU A 83 -7.29 1.29 -2.32
N ALA A 84 -7.58 1.28 -1.02
CA ALA A 84 -7.72 2.49 -0.22
C ALA A 84 -6.42 3.32 -0.22
N LEU A 85 -5.25 2.67 -0.13
CA LEU A 85 -3.95 3.32 -0.28
C LEU A 85 -3.72 3.86 -1.71
N GLY A 86 -4.23 3.20 -2.75
CA GLY A 86 -4.24 3.73 -4.12
C GLY A 86 -5.11 4.98 -4.30
N GLY A 87 -6.28 5.01 -3.68
CA GLY A 87 -7.14 6.21 -3.67
C GLY A 87 -6.55 7.33 -2.81
N GLY A 88 -5.97 6.98 -1.66
CA GLY A 88 -5.46 7.92 -0.66
C GLY A 88 -4.35 8.82 -1.18
N ILE A 89 -3.48 8.34 -2.08
CA ILE A 89 -2.41 9.18 -2.66
C ILE A 89 -2.99 10.24 -3.59
N THR A 90 -4.08 9.91 -4.30
CA THR A 90 -4.82 10.87 -5.12
C THR A 90 -5.53 11.89 -4.23
N LEU A 91 -6.05 11.47 -3.07
CA LEU A 91 -6.62 12.36 -2.08
C LEU A 91 -5.56 13.32 -1.52
N LEU A 92 -4.37 12.82 -1.16
CA LEU A 92 -3.24 13.65 -0.73
C LEU A 92 -2.90 14.71 -1.78
N ARG A 93 -2.89 14.30 -3.05
CA ARG A 93 -2.66 15.21 -4.17
C ARG A 93 -3.80 16.23 -4.34
N LYS A 94 -5.05 15.89 -4.12
CA LYS A 94 -6.16 16.83 -4.33
C LYS A 94 -6.46 17.70 -3.11
N LYS A 95 -6.09 17.23 -1.92
CA LYS A 95 -6.48 17.78 -0.62
C LYS A 95 -5.28 17.83 0.35
N PRO A 96 -4.22 18.58 0.00
CA PRO A 96 -3.02 18.69 0.81
C PRO A 96 -3.27 19.30 2.20
N GLU A 97 -4.37 20.04 2.39
CA GLU A 97 -4.79 20.58 3.69
C GLU A 97 -5.02 19.47 4.74
N TYR A 98 -5.26 18.23 4.31
CA TYR A 98 -5.42 17.07 5.19
C TYR A 98 -4.19 16.14 5.17
N ALA A 99 -3.03 16.60 4.68
CA ALA A 99 -1.87 15.74 4.46
C ALA A 99 -1.44 14.96 5.72
N SER A 100 -1.42 15.59 6.89
CA SER A 100 -1.08 14.91 8.15
C SER A 100 -2.03 13.76 8.47
N TRP A 101 -3.35 13.99 8.36
CA TRP A 101 -4.37 12.96 8.58
C TRP A 101 -4.32 11.84 7.54
N ILE A 102 -4.08 12.18 6.28
CA ILE A 102 -3.95 11.21 5.20
C ILE A 102 -2.70 10.34 5.42
N LEU A 103 -1.58 10.92 5.87
CA LEU A 103 -0.36 10.18 6.19
C LEU A 103 -0.55 9.24 7.39
N LEU A 104 -1.14 9.73 8.47
CA LEU A 104 -1.46 8.91 9.63
C LEU A 104 -2.39 7.76 9.25
N SER A 105 -3.40 8.04 8.43
CA SER A 105 -4.30 7.01 7.92
C SER A 105 -3.57 5.99 7.05
N ALA A 106 -2.70 6.44 6.14
CA ALA A 106 -1.91 5.54 5.29
C ALA A 106 -0.99 4.62 6.12
N LEU A 107 -0.30 5.17 7.13
CA LEU A 107 0.49 4.40 8.08
C LEU A 107 -0.36 3.36 8.82
N GLY A 108 -1.52 3.77 9.34
CA GLY A 108 -2.46 2.88 10.01
C GLY A 108 -2.95 1.74 9.12
N LEU A 109 -3.30 2.03 7.86
CA LEU A 109 -3.73 1.03 6.88
C LEU A 109 -2.61 0.04 6.52
N ILE A 110 -1.37 0.51 6.37
CA ILE A 110 -0.20 -0.35 6.10
C ILE A 110 0.08 -1.27 7.29
N ILE A 111 0.03 -0.74 8.51
CA ILE A 111 0.17 -1.53 9.74
C ILE A 111 -0.94 -2.57 9.81
N LEU A 112 -2.19 -2.18 9.62
CA LEU A 112 -3.33 -3.10 9.64
C LEU A 112 -3.20 -4.21 8.59
N ALA A 113 -2.84 -3.87 7.35
CA ALA A 113 -2.62 -4.85 6.28
C ALA A 113 -1.49 -5.83 6.64
N SER A 114 -0.42 -5.33 7.25
CA SER A 114 0.71 -6.13 7.72
C SER A 114 0.30 -7.07 8.87
N SER A 115 -0.45 -6.56 9.84
CA SER A 115 -0.98 -7.35 10.96
C SER A 115 -1.91 -8.47 10.50
N ILE A 116 -2.81 -8.21 9.54
CA ILE A 116 -3.64 -9.24 8.92
C ILE A 116 -2.75 -10.28 8.24
N GLY A 117 -1.68 -9.85 7.55
CA GLY A 117 -0.77 -10.78 6.89
C GLY A 117 -0.04 -11.73 7.84
N ILE A 118 0.31 -11.27 9.03
CA ILE A 118 0.97 -12.09 10.04
C ILE A 118 -0.04 -13.00 10.76
N ASN A 119 -1.24 -12.50 11.03
CA ASN A 119 -2.19 -13.13 11.94
C ASN A 119 -3.41 -13.78 11.25
N HIS A 120 -3.42 -13.89 9.92
CA HIS A 120 -4.61 -14.36 9.21
C HIS A 120 -5.12 -15.73 9.70
N TYR A 121 -4.23 -16.67 10.03
CA TYR A 121 -4.63 -17.98 10.59
C TYR A 121 -5.30 -17.92 11.97
N SER A 122 -5.02 -16.88 12.78
CA SER A 122 -5.62 -16.74 14.11
C SER A 122 -6.88 -15.89 14.10
N TRP A 123 -6.94 -14.90 13.20
CA TRP A 123 -8.06 -13.96 13.11
C TRP A 123 -9.18 -14.45 12.21
N PHE A 124 -8.85 -15.28 11.21
CA PHE A 124 -9.79 -15.85 10.26
C PHE A 124 -9.70 -17.36 10.44
N LYS A 125 -10.76 -17.96 11.00
CA LYS A 125 -10.87 -19.41 11.20
C LYS A 125 -11.18 -20.08 9.87
N GLU A 126 -10.22 -20.03 8.96
CA GLU A 126 -10.26 -20.64 7.62
C GLU A 126 -9.29 -21.82 7.55
#